data_AF-A0A3C0YR81-F1
#
_entry.id   AF-A0A3C0YR81-F1
#
_cell.length_a   1.000
_cell.length_b   1.000
_cell.length_c   1.000
_cell.angle_alpha   90.00
_cell.angle_beta   90.00
_cell.angle_gamma   90.00
#
_symmetry.space_group_name_H-M   'P 1'
#
loop_
_entity.id
_entity.type
_entity.pdbx_description
1 polymer ?
#
loop_
_entity_poly.entity_id
_entity_poly.type
_entity_poly.pdbx_seq_one_letter_code
_entity_poly.pdbx_strand_id
1 'polypeptide(L)'
;MDSKEDQNPFDQLEGLLEKQIQLATQNKYADVESITETTNSLVKQLSNKKPDDFKQKQERILQLYKKLDLILSAEKKLVKDQQQQADNVRKIINTYHIPSR
;
A
#
# COMPACT_ATOMS: atom_id res chain seq x y z
N MET A 1 21.84 -31.33 -3.20
CA MET A 1 21.93 -30.66 -4.51
C MET A 1 20.70 -29.77 -4.60
N ASP A 2 20.74 -28.65 -3.89
CA ASP A 2 21.14 -27.34 -4.43
C ASP A 2 20.16 -26.86 -5.50
N SER A 3 19.25 -25.98 -5.06
CA SER A 3 18.69 -24.86 -5.81
C SER A 3 17.87 -24.02 -4.81
N LYS A 4 18.56 -23.41 -3.83
CA LYS A 4 18.08 -22.11 -3.36
C LYS A 4 18.37 -21.19 -4.53
N GLU A 5 17.43 -21.13 -5.49
CA GLU A 5 17.45 -20.07 -6.49
C GLU A 5 17.54 -18.78 -5.70
N ASP A 6 18.70 -18.12 -5.79
CA ASP A 6 18.88 -16.75 -5.37
C ASP A 6 17.93 -15.90 -6.22
N GLN A 7 16.65 -15.89 -5.87
CA GLN A 7 15.65 -15.06 -6.52
C GLN A 7 16.17 -13.63 -6.46
N ASN A 8 16.36 -13.04 -7.63
CA ASN A 8 16.88 -11.70 -7.76
C ASN A 8 16.06 -10.76 -6.87
N PRO A 9 16.68 -10.00 -5.95
CA PRO A 9 15.94 -9.12 -5.03
C PRO A 9 15.03 -8.12 -5.76
N PHE A 10 15.32 -7.80 -7.03
CA PHE A 10 14.44 -6.99 -7.88
C PHE A 10 13.14 -7.71 -8.24
N ASP A 11 13.22 -8.97 -8.64
CA ASP A 11 12.06 -9.76 -9.05
C ASP A 11 11.19 -10.05 -7.81
N GLN A 12 11.82 -10.21 -6.64
CA GLN A 12 11.12 -10.27 -5.35
C GLN A 12 10.41 -8.95 -5.03
N LEU A 13 11.07 -7.80 -5.21
CA LEU A 13 10.47 -6.50 -4.96
C LEU A 13 9.31 -6.23 -5.91
N GLU A 14 9.47 -6.54 -7.20
CA GLU A 14 8.39 -6.43 -8.19
C GLU A 14 7.19 -7.30 -7.80
N GLY A 15 7.40 -8.58 -7.47
CA GLY A 15 6.32 -9.48 -7.06
C GLY A 15 5.61 -9.03 -5.77
N LEU A 16 6.34 -8.47 -4.81
CA LEU A 16 5.74 -7.89 -3.60
C LEU A 16 4.89 -6.66 -3.91
N LEU A 17 5.36 -5.77 -4.78
CA LEU A 17 4.60 -4.59 -5.18
C LEU A 17 3.34 -4.97 -5.95
N GLU A 18 3.41 -5.95 -6.85
CA GLU A 18 2.24 -6.48 -7.55
C GLU A 18 1.23 -7.10 -6.57
N LYS A 19 1.72 -7.84 -5.57
CA LYS A 19 0.88 -8.39 -4.49
C LYS A 19 0.24 -7.29 -3.64
N GLN A 20 0.99 -6.24 -3.28
CA GLN A 20 0.45 -5.08 -2.55
C GLN A 20 -0.65 -4.39 -3.35
N ILE A 21 -0.46 -4.19 -4.66
CA ILE A 21 -1.48 -3.64 -5.55
C ILE A 21 -2.72 -4.53 -5.56
N GLN A 22 -2.55 -5.85 -5.72
CA GLN A 22 -3.67 -6.79 -5.72
C GLN A 22 -4.46 -6.72 -4.41
N LEU A 23 -3.78 -6.77 -3.26
CA LEU A 23 -4.42 -6.67 -1.94
C LEU A 23 -5.12 -5.32 -1.74
N ALA A 24 -4.49 -4.22 -2.16
CA ALA A 24 -5.07 -2.89 -2.09
C ALA A 24 -6.34 -2.77 -2.96
N THR A 25 -6.36 -3.35 -4.16
CA THR A 25 -7.58 -3.40 -4.99
C THR A 25 -8.69 -4.28 -4.41
N GLN A 26 -8.35 -5.20 -3.50
CA GLN A 26 -9.30 -6.05 -2.77
C GLN A 26 -9.70 -5.44 -1.41
N ASN A 27 -9.31 -4.20 -1.12
CA ASN A 27 -9.51 -3.52 0.17
C ASN A 27 -8.89 -4.27 1.38
N LYS A 28 -7.87 -5.11 1.14
CA LYS A 28 -7.17 -5.88 2.18
C LYS A 28 -5.97 -5.10 2.73
N TYR A 29 -6.24 -3.91 3.27
CA TYR A 29 -5.17 -2.99 3.67
C TYR A 29 -4.31 -3.47 4.84
N ALA A 30 -4.88 -4.26 5.76
CA ALA A 30 -4.09 -4.91 6.81
C ALA A 30 -3.05 -5.88 6.23
N ASP A 31 -3.40 -6.62 5.18
CA ASP A 31 -2.47 -7.51 4.49
C ASP A 31 -1.42 -6.71 3.71
N VAL A 32 -1.80 -5.58 3.09
CA VAL A 32 -0.85 -4.65 2.44
C VAL A 32 0.20 -4.16 3.45
N GLU A 33 -0.23 -3.78 4.65
CA GLU A 33 0.65 -3.31 5.73
C GLU A 33 1.59 -4.43 6.19
N SER A 34 1.08 -5.64 6.37
CA SER A 34 1.87 -6.81 6.81
C SER A 34 3.06 -7.13 5.91
N ILE A 35 2.95 -6.88 4.61
CA ILE A 35 4.04 -7.14 3.65
C ILE A 35 4.90 -5.89 3.36
N THR A 36 4.48 -4.71 3.83
CA THR A 36 5.20 -3.44 3.61
C THR A 36 6.57 -3.44 4.27
N GLU A 37 6.71 -4.03 5.46
CA GLU A 37 8.01 -4.14 6.13
C GLU A 37 9.01 -4.95 5.30
N THR A 38 8.55 -6.03 4.68
CA THR A 38 9.37 -6.87 3.80
C THR A 38 9.76 -6.11 2.54
N THR A 39 8.80 -5.43 1.90
CA THR A 39 9.05 -4.54 0.73
C THR A 39 10.11 -3.48 1.07
N ASN A 40 9.99 -2.81 2.23
CA ASN A 40 10.92 -1.76 2.65
C ASN A 40 12.33 -2.28 2.90
N SER A 41 12.46 -3.48 3.45
CA SER A 41 13.76 -4.12 3.64
C SER A 41 14.46 -4.37 2.29
N LEU A 42 13.72 -4.90 1.30
CA LEU A 42 14.23 -5.15 -0.05
C LEU A 42 14.64 -3.87 -0.78
N VAL A 43 13.87 -2.79 -0.66
CA VAL A 43 14.24 -1.48 -1.22
C VAL A 43 15.58 -1.01 -0.65
N LYS A 44 15.77 -1.10 0.67
CA LYS A 44 17.04 -0.70 1.32
C LYS A 44 18.22 -1.54 0.87
N GLN A 45 18.01 -2.84 0.62
CA GLN A 45 19.05 -3.71 0.08
C GLN A 45 19.40 -3.33 -1.36
N LEU A 46 18.40 -2.98 -2.17
CA LEU A 46 18.57 -2.61 -3.57
C LEU A 46 19.17 -1.21 -3.75
N SER A 47 18.89 -0.27 -2.86
CA SER A 47 19.46 1.09 -2.92
C SER A 47 20.98 1.13 -2.77
N ASN A 48 21.59 0.05 -2.26
CA ASN A 48 23.03 -0.08 -2.11
C ASN A 48 23.72 -0.66 -3.37
N LYS A 49 22.97 -1.05 -4.40
CA LYS A 49 23.52 -1.62 -5.65
C LYS A 49 23.78 -0.53 -6.70
N LYS A 50 24.83 -0.70 -7.52
CA LYS A 50 25.30 0.31 -8.49
C LYS A 50 24.33 0.52 -9.66
N PRO A 51 23.97 1.77 -10.05
CA PRO A 51 22.86 2.07 -10.97
C PRO A 51 22.87 1.41 -12.36
N ASP A 52 24.04 1.02 -12.88
CA ASP A 52 24.21 0.72 -14.31
C ASP A 52 23.58 -0.60 -14.77
N ASP A 53 23.32 -1.55 -13.86
CA ASP A 53 22.65 -2.83 -14.20
C ASP A 53 21.11 -2.73 -14.18
N PHE A 54 20.54 -1.56 -13.88
CA PHE A 54 19.20 -1.49 -13.27
C PHE A 54 18.18 -0.55 -13.93
N LYS A 55 18.55 0.22 -14.96
CA LYS A 55 17.66 1.27 -15.51
C LYS A 55 16.26 0.78 -15.92
N GLN A 56 16.16 -0.33 -16.67
CA GLN A 56 14.86 -0.85 -17.09
C GLN A 56 14.01 -1.41 -15.93
N LYS A 57 14.62 -2.15 -15.00
CA LYS A 57 13.92 -2.69 -13.82
C LYS A 57 13.48 -1.57 -12.87
N GLN A 58 14.26 -0.51 -12.77
CA GLN A 58 13.94 0.65 -11.95
C GLN A 58 12.70 1.41 -12.44
N GLU A 59 12.55 1.58 -13.77
CA GLU A 59 11.35 2.19 -14.34
C GLU A 59 10.09 1.38 -14.03
N ARG A 60 10.15 0.06 -14.18
CA ARG A 60 9.04 -0.84 -13.87
C ARG A 60 8.63 -0.76 -12.40
N ILE A 61 9.59 -0.84 -11.49
CA ILE A 61 9.34 -0.70 -10.04
C ILE A 61 8.74 0.67 -9.70
N LEU A 62 9.23 1.74 -10.32
CA LEU A 62 8.68 3.08 -10.13
C LEU A 62 7.21 3.17 -10.59
N GLN A 63 6.85 2.53 -11.70
CA GLN A 63 5.46 2.47 -12.17
C GLN A 63 4.56 1.73 -11.17
N LEU A 64 5.03 0.63 -10.58
CA LEU A 64 4.28 -0.12 -9.58
C LEU A 64 4.07 0.71 -8.30
N TYR A 65 5.09 1.41 -7.83
CA TYR A 65 4.94 2.35 -6.70
C TYR A 65 3.91 3.44 -6.98
N LYS A 66 3.97 4.08 -8.16
CA LYS A 66 2.99 5.10 -8.56
C LYS A 66 1.57 4.54 -8.58
N LYS A 67 1.39 3.33 -9.09
CA LYS A 67 0.08 2.67 -9.12
C LYS A 67 -0.44 2.38 -7.72
N LEU A 68 0.39 1.85 -6.84
CA LEU A 68 0.03 1.59 -5.44
C LEU A 68 -0.34 2.89 -4.71
N ASP A 69 0.45 3.95 -4.88
CA ASP A 69 0.20 5.27 -4.28
C ASP A 69 -1.14 5.86 -4.73
N LEU A 70 -1.48 5.75 -6.02
CA LEU A 70 -2.77 6.19 -6.54
C LEU A 70 -3.95 5.44 -5.90
N ILE A 71 -3.84 4.11 -5.75
CA ILE A 71 -4.89 3.28 -5.14
C ILE A 71 -5.08 3.67 -3.67
N LEU A 72 -3.99 3.76 -2.91
CA LEU A 72 -4.04 4.11 -1.49
C LEU A 72 -4.53 5.54 -1.27
N SER A 73 -4.17 6.48 -2.15
CA SER A 73 -4.65 7.86 -2.10
C SER A 73 -6.15 7.98 -2.39
N ALA A 74 -6.65 7.21 -3.36
CA ALA A 74 -8.08 7.14 -3.64
C ALA A 74 -8.87 6.60 -2.44
N GLU A 75 -8.38 5.53 -1.80
CA GLU A 75 -9.01 4.97 -0.60
C GLU A 75 -9.01 5.96 0.56
N LYS A 76 -7.87 6.62 0.83
CA LYS A 76 -7.76 7.63 1.88
C LYS A 76 -8.82 8.73 1.73
N LYS A 77 -9.13 9.11 0.48
CA LYS A 77 -10.18 10.09 0.19
C LYS A 77 -11.57 9.53 0.55
N LEU A 78 -11.87 8.29 0.14
CA LEU A 78 -13.15 7.64 0.46
C LEU A 78 -13.36 7.52 1.97
N VAL A 79 -12.35 7.07 2.72
CA VAL A 79 -12.41 6.96 4.18
C VAL A 79 -12.67 8.32 4.84
N LYS A 80 -12.02 9.39 4.35
CA LYS A 80 -12.24 10.75 4.86
C LYS A 80 -13.69 11.22 4.63
N ASP A 81 -14.23 10.95 3.45
CA ASP A 81 -15.61 11.33 3.10
C ASP A 81 -16.62 10.54 3.96
N GLN A 82 -16.38 9.24 4.19
CA GLN A 82 -17.19 8.41 5.08
C GLN A 82 -17.15 8.89 6.53
N GLN A 83 -15.96 9.25 7.03
CA GLN A 83 -15.80 9.80 8.38
C GLN A 83 -16.60 11.10 8.55
N GLN A 84 -16.54 11.99 7.55
CA GLN A 84 -17.31 13.24 7.55
C GLN A 84 -18.83 12.98 7.58
N GLN A 85 -19.31 11.97 6.84
CA GLN A 85 -20.71 11.57 6.88
C GLN A 85 -21.10 11.02 8.26
N ALA A 86 -20.28 10.14 8.85
CA ALA A 86 -20.53 9.59 10.18
C ALA A 86 -20.59 10.71 11.25
N ASP A 87 -19.71 11.70 11.18
CA ASP A 87 -19.71 12.82 12.12
C ASP A 87 -20.94 13.73 11.95
N ASN A 88 -21.40 13.92 10.71
CA ASN A 88 -22.66 14.64 10.45
C ASN A 88 -23.87 13.88 11.01
N VAL A 89 -23.91 12.56 10.84
CA VAL A 89 -24.97 11.71 11.43
C VAL A 89 -24.93 11.79 12.96
N ARG A 90 -23.75 11.73 13.60
CA ARG A 90 -23.61 11.90 15.05
C ARG A 90 -24.12 13.25 15.54
N LYS A 91 -23.83 14.34 14.83
CA LYS A 91 -24.36 15.68 15.17
C LYS A 91 -25.88 15.71 15.12
N ILE A 92 -26.49 15.10 14.10
CA ILE A 92 -27.94 14.99 13.96
C ILE A 92 -28.51 14.21 15.15
N ILE A 93 -27.98 13.01 15.44
CA ILE A 93 -28.43 12.19 16.57
C ILE A 93 -28.35 12.98 17.88
N ASN A 94 -27.24 13.67 18.16
CA ASN A 94 -27.07 14.48 19.37
C ASN A 94 -28.04 15.67 19.45
N THR A 95 -28.48 16.21 18.31
CA THR A 95 -29.49 17.28 18.26
C THR A 95 -30.86 16.78 18.69
N TYR A 96 -31.20 15.53 18.34
CA TYR A 96 -32.48 14.92 18.69
C TYR A 96 -32.46 14.16 20.02
N HIS A 97 -31.27 13.84 20.55
CA HIS A 97 -31.10 13.27 21.88
C HIS A 97 -31.13 14.38 22.94
N ILE A 98 -32.28 15.03 23.09
CA ILE A 98 -32.56 15.91 24.24
C ILE A 98 -32.64 14.99 25.46
N PRO A 99 -31.80 15.17 26.50
CA PRO A 99 -31.98 14.42 27.74
C PRO A 99 -33.35 14.78 28.30
N SER A 100 -34.21 13.76 28.41
CA SER A 100 -35.47 13.90 29.13
C SER A 100 -35.13 14.27 30.57
N ARG A 101 -35.65 15.41 31.02
CA ARG A 101 -35.44 15.97 32.37
C ARG A 101 -35.76 14.96 33.48
#